data_AF-A0A3M7MZ74-F1
#
_entry.id   AF-A0A3M7MZ74-F1
#
_cell.length_a   1.000
_cell.length_b   1.000
_cell.length_c   1.000
_cell.angle_alpha   90.00
_cell.angle_beta   90.00
_cell.angle_gamma   90.00
#
_symmetry.space_group_name_H-M   'P 1'
#
loop_
_entity.id
_entity.type
_entity.pdbx_description
1 polymer ?
#
loop_
_entity_poly.entity_id
_entity_poly.type
_entity_poly.pdbx_seq_one_letter_code
_entity_poly.pdbx_strand_id
1 'polypeptide(L)'
;MGSPSLTALYVLLPLLMVDAVIEVSFIGTMVGFLHRRAGKWFDVSYPAGSTFRLHGKPLYPLVNQGHTSNGAAGTALVLVGFGGLLALWLQQRRVAKVSPRTSITYDRVAADLSTISYPQNGYYPSPQQQQQPPAAAGPTAIFSSWVVMTMLSNLLTLSALIDTFIVTHQTNHQTIDLAVASQNPDPLMYPLHKWTPENWFIAILDHVPLVHDSDRAKITQELRIMRGWRWNLIPLFLLGLLTACAAVAEWLALRRRRRQQTSSLDHDLAKEGSAF
;
A
#
# COMPACT_ATOMS: atom_id res chain seq x y z
N MET A 1 -4.77 -19.67 18.90
CA MET A 1 -3.73 -19.16 17.97
C MET A 1 -4.43 -18.34 16.88
N GLY A 2 -3.85 -17.20 16.47
CA GLY A 2 -4.41 -16.39 15.38
C GLY A 2 -4.41 -17.13 14.05
N SER A 3 -5.25 -16.71 13.09
CA SER A 3 -5.20 -17.26 11.72
C SER A 3 -3.85 -16.93 11.06
N PRO A 4 -3.36 -17.79 10.16
CA PRO A 4 -2.12 -17.53 9.43
C PRO A 4 -2.21 -16.26 8.59
N SER A 5 -3.37 -15.99 7.98
CA SER A 5 -3.66 -14.76 7.22
C SER A 5 -3.57 -13.50 8.09
N LEU A 6 -4.10 -13.54 9.32
CA LEU A 6 -3.98 -12.42 10.25
C LEU A 6 -2.53 -12.16 10.66
N THR A 7 -1.76 -13.21 10.90
CA THR A 7 -0.33 -13.10 11.22
C THR A 7 0.45 -12.50 10.05
N ALA A 8 0.16 -12.94 8.82
CA ALA A 8 0.75 -12.39 7.61
C ALA A 8 0.45 -10.89 7.47
N LEU A 9 -0.79 -10.46 7.71
CA LEU A 9 -1.16 -9.03 7.66
C LEU A 9 -0.35 -8.16 8.64
N TYR A 10 -0.07 -8.66 9.84
CA TYR A 10 0.75 -7.92 10.82
C TYR A 10 2.22 -7.76 10.41
N VAL A 11 2.72 -8.60 9.50
CA VAL A 11 4.07 -8.49 8.96
C VAL A 11 4.07 -7.67 7.66
N LEU A 12 3.12 -7.95 6.76
CA LEU A 12 3.05 -7.31 5.45
C LEU A 12 2.70 -5.82 5.53
N LEU A 13 1.81 -5.41 6.46
CA LEU A 13 1.42 -4.00 6.57
C LEU A 13 2.60 -3.07 6.92
N PRO A 14 3.41 -3.34 7.97
CA PRO A 14 4.60 -2.54 8.23
C PRO A 14 5.59 -2.50 7.06
N LEU A 15 5.83 -3.63 6.39
CA LEU A 15 6.74 -3.68 5.24
C LEU A 15 6.22 -2.82 4.09
N LEU A 16 4.94 -2.95 3.75
CA LEU A 16 4.27 -2.12 2.74
C LEU A 16 4.35 -0.63 3.08
N MET A 17 4.16 -0.27 4.36
CA MET A 17 4.24 1.12 4.80
C MET A 17 5.64 1.70 4.67
N VAL A 18 6.68 0.93 5.03
CA VAL A 18 8.08 1.36 4.87
C VAL A 18 8.40 1.59 3.39
N ASP A 19 8.04 0.64 2.54
CA ASP A 19 8.26 0.74 1.09
C ASP A 19 7.50 1.95 0.48
N ALA A 20 6.26 2.17 0.89
CA ALA A 20 5.47 3.33 0.47
C ALA A 20 6.10 4.67 0.90
N VAL A 21 6.69 4.75 2.10
CA VAL A 21 7.42 5.95 2.55
C VAL A 21 8.66 6.20 1.70
N ILE A 22 9.39 5.14 1.34
CA ILE A 22 10.56 5.23 0.46
C ILE A 22 10.13 5.78 -0.92
N GLU A 23 9.05 5.24 -1.50
CA GLU A 23 8.52 5.68 -2.79
C GLU A 23 8.14 7.18 -2.78
N VAL A 24 7.35 7.61 -1.80
CA VAL A 24 6.96 9.02 -1.64
C VAL A 24 8.19 9.91 -1.44
N SER A 25 9.20 9.44 -0.71
CA SER A 25 10.43 10.20 -0.45
C SER A 25 11.27 10.39 -1.71
N PHE A 26 11.41 9.36 -2.55
CA PHE A 26 12.11 9.46 -3.82
C PHE A 26 11.39 10.38 -4.80
N ILE A 27 10.06 10.23 -4.94
CA ILE A 27 9.26 11.11 -5.80
C ILE A 27 9.34 12.56 -5.30
N GLY A 28 9.19 12.78 -3.99
CA GLY A 28 9.29 14.12 -3.39
C GLY A 28 10.65 14.77 -3.65
N THR A 29 11.74 14.00 -3.57
CA THR A 29 13.09 14.48 -3.90
C THR A 29 13.20 14.89 -5.37
N MET A 30 12.72 14.03 -6.29
CA MET A 30 12.70 14.33 -7.73
C MET A 30 11.85 15.58 -8.04
N VAL A 31 10.64 15.69 -7.49
CA VAL A 31 9.79 16.88 -7.66
C VAL A 31 10.51 18.14 -7.15
N GLY A 32 11.15 18.04 -5.99
CA GLY A 32 11.96 19.13 -5.42
C GLY A 32 13.14 19.54 -6.30
N PHE A 33 13.80 18.59 -6.97
CA PHE A 33 14.83 18.87 -7.96
C PHE A 33 14.26 19.56 -9.20
N LEU A 34 13.13 19.05 -9.72
CA LEU A 34 12.45 19.61 -10.87
C LEU A 34 12.03 21.06 -10.65
N HIS A 35 11.50 21.41 -9.48
CA HIS A 35 11.09 22.79 -9.21
C HIS A 35 12.24 23.73 -8.88
N ARG A 36 13.33 23.24 -8.27
CA ARG A 36 14.43 24.11 -7.82
C ARG A 36 15.56 24.24 -8.82
N ARG A 37 16.25 23.14 -9.15
CA ARG A 37 17.45 23.19 -10.00
C ARG A 37 17.07 23.11 -11.48
N ALA A 38 16.20 22.17 -11.85
CA ALA A 38 15.78 22.03 -13.25
C ALA A 38 14.74 23.07 -13.68
N GLY A 39 14.12 23.78 -12.72
CA GLY A 39 13.28 24.94 -13.00
C GLY A 39 14.06 26.20 -13.39
N LYS A 40 15.39 26.09 -13.48
CA LYS A 40 16.32 27.12 -13.97
C LYS A 40 16.99 26.61 -15.25
N TRP A 41 18.09 27.22 -15.65
CA TRP A 41 18.87 26.83 -16.83
C TRP A 41 20.18 26.10 -16.48
N PHE A 42 20.75 25.46 -17.49
CA PHE A 42 22.11 24.95 -17.51
C PHE A 42 22.91 25.73 -18.54
N ASP A 43 24.14 26.12 -18.19
CA ASP A 43 25.05 26.74 -19.16
C ASP A 43 25.70 25.64 -20.01
N VAL A 44 25.59 25.78 -21.33
CA VAL A 44 26.02 24.79 -22.33
C VAL A 44 27.11 25.40 -23.19
N SER A 45 28.21 24.68 -23.34
CA SER A 45 29.29 25.05 -24.26
C SER A 45 28.86 24.78 -25.70
N TYR A 46 29.11 25.71 -26.60
CA TYR A 46 28.74 25.60 -28.01
C TYR A 46 29.97 25.86 -28.91
N PRO A 47 29.98 25.41 -30.18
CA PRO A 47 31.12 25.61 -31.06
C PRO A 47 31.63 27.06 -31.10
N ALA A 48 32.91 27.20 -31.44
CA ALA A 48 33.66 28.46 -31.45
C ALA A 48 33.77 29.17 -30.09
N GLY A 49 33.64 28.43 -28.97
CA GLY A 49 33.83 28.96 -27.62
C GLY A 49 32.65 29.80 -27.11
N SER A 50 31.50 29.73 -27.78
CA SER A 50 30.28 30.39 -27.34
C SER A 50 29.56 29.55 -26.28
N THR A 51 28.64 30.18 -25.54
CA THR A 51 27.80 29.49 -24.56
C THR A 51 26.35 29.92 -24.72
N PHE A 52 25.41 29.01 -24.49
CA PHE A 52 24.00 29.35 -24.37
C PHE A 52 23.37 28.68 -23.15
N ARG A 53 22.18 29.16 -22.76
CA ARG A 53 21.44 28.64 -21.61
C ARG A 53 20.34 27.70 -22.07
N LEU A 54 20.46 26.43 -21.72
CA LEU A 54 19.42 25.43 -21.94
C LEU A 54 18.50 25.38 -20.72
N HIS A 55 17.20 25.61 -20.90
CA HIS A 55 16.23 25.45 -19.82
C HIS A 55 16.25 24.01 -19.28
N GLY A 56 16.21 23.84 -17.95
CA GLY A 56 16.38 22.54 -17.32
C GLY A 56 15.19 21.59 -17.46
N LYS A 57 14.08 22.06 -18.02
CA LYS A 57 12.92 21.27 -18.43
C LYS A 57 12.65 21.44 -19.94
N PRO A 58 12.19 20.38 -20.62
CA PRO A 58 11.69 20.48 -21.98
C PRO A 58 10.29 21.09 -21.99
N LEU A 59 9.84 21.51 -23.17
CA LEU A 59 8.52 22.12 -23.38
C LEU A 59 7.36 21.15 -23.08
N TYR A 60 7.56 19.85 -23.37
CA TYR A 60 6.55 18.81 -23.18
C TYR A 60 7.00 17.75 -22.17
N PRO A 61 7.04 18.08 -20.86
CA PRO A 61 7.42 17.13 -19.83
C PRO A 61 6.27 16.16 -19.53
N LEU A 62 6.58 14.86 -19.52
CA LEU A 62 5.69 13.79 -19.08
C LEU A 62 5.93 13.56 -17.61
N VAL A 63 5.07 14.09 -16.74
CA VAL A 63 5.20 13.98 -15.27
C VAL A 63 4.07 13.19 -14.62
N ASN A 64 3.04 12.83 -15.39
CA ASN A 64 1.84 12.19 -14.87
C ASN A 64 2.13 10.83 -14.21
N GLN A 65 3.08 10.06 -14.74
CA GLN A 65 3.48 8.80 -14.15
C GLN A 65 4.05 8.98 -12.73
N GLY A 66 4.75 10.09 -12.46
CA GLY A 66 5.22 10.43 -11.11
C GLY A 66 4.07 10.83 -10.17
N HIS A 67 3.05 11.54 -10.68
CA HIS A 67 1.84 11.85 -9.91
C HIS A 67 1.03 10.59 -9.57
N THR A 68 0.86 9.68 -10.54
CA THR A 68 0.17 8.41 -10.35
C THR A 68 0.92 7.53 -9.35
N SER A 69 2.25 7.42 -9.44
CA SER A 69 3.06 6.67 -8.47
C SER A 69 2.94 7.25 -7.05
N ASN A 70 3.00 8.58 -6.91
CA ASN A 70 2.83 9.23 -5.61
C ASN A 70 1.45 8.95 -5.01
N GLY A 71 0.39 9.01 -5.84
CA GLY A 71 -0.97 8.65 -5.42
C GLY A 71 -1.08 7.19 -4.97
N ALA A 72 -0.44 6.26 -5.69
CA ALA A 72 -0.40 4.84 -5.34
C ALA A 72 0.29 4.62 -3.98
N ALA A 73 1.49 5.16 -3.81
CA ALA A 73 2.25 5.04 -2.57
C ALA A 73 1.55 5.72 -1.38
N GLY A 74 1.01 6.93 -1.58
CA GLY A 74 0.23 7.63 -0.55
C GLY A 74 -1.01 6.84 -0.12
N THR A 75 -1.71 6.21 -1.07
CA THR A 75 -2.87 5.34 -0.80
C THR A 75 -2.45 4.09 -0.03
N ALA A 76 -1.34 3.45 -0.44
CA ALA A 76 -0.78 2.29 0.24
C ALA A 76 -0.38 2.62 1.70
N LEU A 77 0.20 3.79 1.94
CA LEU A 77 0.60 4.22 3.28
C LEU A 77 -0.61 4.54 4.17
N VAL A 78 -1.51 5.39 3.68
CA VAL A 78 -2.60 5.95 4.51
C VAL A 78 -3.79 5.00 4.59
N LEU A 79 -4.38 4.65 3.45
CA LEU A 79 -5.62 3.87 3.41
C LEU A 79 -5.37 2.39 3.68
N VAL A 80 -4.31 1.82 3.09
CA VAL A 80 -4.00 0.40 3.29
C VAL A 80 -3.25 0.19 4.60
N GLY A 81 -2.15 0.90 4.81
CA GLY A 81 -1.31 0.80 6.01
C GLY A 81 -2.04 1.18 7.30
N PHE A 82 -2.20 2.48 7.55
CA PHE A 82 -2.85 2.96 8.77
C PHE A 82 -4.32 2.53 8.86
N GLY A 83 -5.07 2.64 7.76
CA GLY A 83 -6.45 2.17 7.70
C GLY A 83 -6.59 0.67 7.99
N GLY A 84 -5.61 -0.15 7.59
CA GLY A 84 -5.60 -1.59 7.84
C GLY A 84 -5.32 -1.96 9.28
N LEU A 85 -4.35 -1.31 9.90
CA LEU A 85 -4.08 -1.48 11.33
C LEU A 85 -5.33 -1.12 12.17
N LEU A 86 -6.00 -0.01 11.83
CA LEU A 86 -7.24 0.40 12.49
C LEU A 86 -8.37 -0.62 12.25
N ALA A 87 -8.59 -1.05 11.01
CA ALA A 87 -9.64 -2.00 10.66
C ALA A 87 -9.45 -3.35 11.36
N LEU A 88 -8.21 -3.87 11.41
CA LEU A 88 -7.87 -5.10 12.11
C LEU A 88 -8.10 -4.98 13.61
N TRP A 89 -7.66 -3.88 14.21
CA TRP A 89 -7.87 -3.62 15.63
C TRP A 89 -9.36 -3.55 16.00
N LEU A 90 -10.18 -2.86 15.19
CA LEU A 90 -11.63 -2.80 15.39
C LEU A 90 -12.29 -4.19 15.25
N GLN A 91 -11.86 -4.97 14.26
CA GLN A 91 -12.34 -6.34 14.05
C GLN A 91 -12.01 -7.23 15.25
N GLN A 92 -10.79 -7.17 15.77
CA GLN A 92 -10.37 -7.96 16.92
C GLN A 92 -11.09 -7.56 18.20
N ARG A 93 -11.31 -6.27 18.44
CA ARG A 93 -12.09 -5.79 19.58
C ARG A 93 -13.51 -6.34 19.56
N ARG A 94 -14.14 -6.43 18.38
CA ARG A 94 -15.47 -7.02 18.24
C ARG A 94 -15.44 -8.52 18.56
N VAL A 95 -14.47 -9.26 18.04
CA VAL A 95 -14.33 -10.70 18.31
C VAL A 95 -14.10 -10.97 19.80
N ALA A 96 -13.27 -10.16 20.47
CA ALA A 96 -12.99 -10.28 21.90
C ALA A 96 -14.22 -10.01 22.78
N LYS A 97 -15.08 -9.04 22.42
CA LYS A 97 -16.34 -8.79 23.15
C LYS A 97 -17.35 -9.92 23.00
N VAL A 98 -17.37 -10.57 21.84
CA VAL A 98 -18.26 -11.69 21.54
C VAL A 98 -17.78 -12.96 22.21
N SER A 99 -16.50 -13.10 22.56
CA SER A 99 -16.00 -14.24 23.34
C SER A 99 -15.80 -13.80 24.80
N PRO A 100 -16.85 -13.73 25.65
CA PRO A 100 -16.60 -13.59 27.08
C PRO A 100 -15.74 -14.77 27.46
N ARG A 101 -14.54 -14.46 27.96
CA ARG A 101 -13.55 -15.45 28.35
C ARG A 101 -14.18 -16.29 29.46
N THR A 102 -14.70 -17.46 29.12
CA THR A 102 -15.11 -18.50 30.08
C THR A 102 -13.84 -19.12 30.64
N SER A 103 -13.02 -18.31 31.32
CA SER A 103 -11.86 -18.78 32.05
C SER A 103 -11.97 -18.24 33.46
N ILE A 104 -12.00 -19.16 34.41
CA ILE A 104 -12.12 -18.98 35.86
C ILE A 104 -13.59 -19.02 36.34
N THR A 105 -14.07 -20.23 36.63
CA THR A 105 -14.83 -20.66 37.84
C THR A 105 -15.62 -21.96 37.57
N TYR A 106 -15.05 -22.93 36.83
CA TYR A 106 -15.54 -24.31 36.86
C TYR A 106 -14.56 -25.24 37.59
N ASP A 107 -13.25 -25.04 37.42
CA ASP A 107 -12.23 -25.82 38.15
C ASP A 107 -12.24 -25.58 39.68
N ARG A 108 -12.62 -24.39 40.16
CA ARG A 108 -12.72 -24.14 41.60
C ARG A 108 -14.00 -24.68 42.24
N VAL A 109 -15.06 -24.91 41.47
CA VAL A 109 -16.30 -25.50 41.99
C VAL A 109 -16.23 -27.04 41.93
N ALA A 110 -15.57 -27.59 40.90
CA ALA A 110 -15.36 -29.03 40.80
C ALA A 110 -14.41 -29.59 41.87
N ALA A 111 -13.40 -28.82 42.31
CA ALA A 111 -12.49 -29.22 43.37
C ALA A 111 -13.11 -29.18 44.79
N ASP A 112 -14.23 -28.47 44.98
CA ASP A 112 -14.89 -28.32 46.29
C ASP A 112 -16.12 -29.24 46.44
N LEU A 113 -16.51 -29.96 45.37
CA LEU A 113 -17.67 -30.84 45.33
C LEU A 113 -17.38 -32.31 45.69
N SER A 114 -16.12 -32.69 45.94
CA SER A 114 -15.78 -34.05 46.37
C SER A 114 -16.05 -34.34 47.86
N THR A 115 -16.64 -33.39 48.61
CA THR A 115 -16.84 -33.52 50.07
C THR A 115 -18.26 -33.25 50.56
N ILE A 116 -19.26 -33.10 49.69
CA ILE A 116 -20.64 -32.81 50.12
C ILE A 116 -21.58 -33.98 49.81
N SER A 117 -21.94 -34.72 50.85
CA SER A 117 -23.10 -35.61 50.87
C SER A 117 -24.39 -34.81 50.65
N TYR A 118 -25.11 -35.09 49.56
CA TYR A 118 -26.35 -34.41 49.22
C TYR A 118 -27.50 -34.82 50.15
N PRO A 119 -28.20 -33.87 50.80
CA PRO A 119 -29.55 -34.12 51.29
C PRO A 119 -30.52 -34.09 50.10
N GLN A 120 -31.37 -35.11 50.07
CA GLN A 120 -32.40 -35.39 49.07
C GLN A 120 -33.58 -34.42 49.21
N ASN A 121 -33.37 -33.13 48.92
CA ASN A 121 -34.46 -32.15 48.85
C ASN A 121 -34.67 -31.72 47.39
N GLY A 122 -35.88 -31.95 46.88
CA GLY A 122 -36.31 -31.78 45.50
C GLY A 122 -36.39 -30.33 45.01
N TYR A 123 -35.26 -29.63 45.05
CA TYR A 123 -35.10 -28.36 44.35
C TYR A 123 -34.66 -28.65 42.92
N TYR A 124 -35.61 -28.66 41.99
CA TYR A 124 -35.27 -28.60 40.57
C TYR A 124 -34.66 -27.22 40.31
N PRO A 125 -33.37 -27.12 39.93
CA PRO A 125 -32.83 -25.83 39.53
C PRO A 125 -33.65 -25.36 38.33
N SER A 126 -34.18 -24.13 38.42
CA SER A 126 -34.78 -23.44 37.29
C SER A 126 -33.87 -23.64 36.08
N PRO A 127 -34.39 -23.99 34.89
CA PRO A 127 -33.56 -24.18 33.71
C PRO A 127 -32.71 -22.92 33.57
N GLN A 128 -31.40 -23.07 33.82
CA GLN A 128 -30.45 -22.02 33.54
C GLN A 128 -30.73 -21.65 32.10
N GLN A 129 -31.18 -20.42 31.86
CA GLN A 129 -31.28 -19.87 30.51
C GLN A 129 -29.95 -20.19 29.87
N GLN A 130 -29.92 -21.21 29.00
CA GLN A 130 -28.75 -21.59 28.25
C GLN A 130 -28.45 -20.35 27.41
N GLN A 131 -27.54 -19.51 27.93
CA GLN A 131 -27.10 -18.32 27.25
C GLN A 131 -26.45 -18.82 25.98
N GLN A 132 -27.23 -18.76 24.89
CA GLN A 132 -26.82 -19.19 23.57
C GLN A 132 -25.43 -18.63 23.31
N PRO A 133 -24.46 -19.47 22.95
CA PRO A 133 -23.11 -19.01 22.74
C PRO A 133 -23.14 -17.88 21.72
N PRO A 134 -22.55 -16.73 22.04
CA PRO A 134 -22.64 -15.55 21.20
C PRO A 134 -22.15 -15.87 19.78
N ALA A 135 -22.97 -15.51 18.78
CA ALA A 135 -22.73 -15.80 17.38
C ALA A 135 -21.35 -15.29 16.93
N ALA A 136 -20.55 -16.12 16.25
CA ALA A 136 -19.23 -15.74 15.74
C ALA A 136 -19.36 -14.48 14.90
N ALA A 137 -18.56 -13.47 15.27
CA ALA A 137 -18.53 -12.22 14.56
C ALA A 137 -17.97 -12.46 13.14
N GLY A 138 -18.84 -12.35 12.13
CA GLY A 138 -18.39 -12.24 10.75
C GLY A 138 -17.55 -10.98 10.49
N PRO A 139 -17.07 -10.78 9.25
CA PRO A 139 -16.35 -9.56 8.90
C PRO A 139 -17.24 -8.33 9.16
N THR A 140 -16.67 -7.31 9.79
CA THR A 140 -17.34 -6.01 9.94
C THR A 140 -17.44 -5.30 8.59
N ALA A 141 -18.35 -4.34 8.48
CA ALA A 141 -18.44 -3.47 7.30
C ALA A 141 -17.12 -2.71 7.10
N ILE A 142 -16.54 -2.16 8.18
CA ILE A 142 -15.25 -1.45 8.14
C ILE A 142 -14.13 -2.33 7.58
N PHE A 143 -14.00 -3.56 8.09
CA PHE A 143 -13.00 -4.50 7.58
C PHE A 143 -13.25 -4.86 6.11
N SER A 144 -14.51 -5.09 5.72
CA SER A 144 -14.87 -5.41 4.33
C SER A 144 -14.55 -4.24 3.38
N SER A 145 -14.88 -3.02 3.78
CA SER A 145 -14.55 -1.81 3.02
C SER A 145 -13.04 -1.63 2.88
N TRP A 146 -12.28 -1.91 3.93
CA TRP A 146 -10.82 -1.85 3.89
C TRP A 146 -10.22 -2.90 2.93
N VAL A 147 -10.76 -4.13 2.89
CA VAL A 147 -10.34 -5.16 1.91
C VAL A 147 -10.56 -4.68 0.48
N VAL A 148 -11.73 -4.09 0.18
CA VAL A 148 -12.02 -3.51 -1.15
C VAL A 148 -11.05 -2.37 -1.47
N MET A 149 -10.79 -1.47 -0.53
CA MET A 149 -9.84 -0.38 -0.69
C MET A 149 -8.43 -0.88 -0.98
N THR A 150 -8.01 -1.97 -0.31
CA THR A 150 -6.71 -2.60 -0.52
C THR A 150 -6.57 -3.16 -1.94
N MET A 151 -7.63 -3.77 -2.48
CA MET A 151 -7.65 -4.22 -3.88
C MET A 151 -7.53 -3.06 -4.86
N LEU A 152 -8.29 -1.97 -4.64
CA LEU A 152 -8.23 -0.77 -5.49
C LEU A 152 -6.85 -0.10 -5.43
N SER A 153 -6.24 -0.01 -4.25
CA SER A 153 -4.88 0.48 -4.08
C SER A 153 -3.86 -0.35 -4.84
N ASN A 154 -4.02 -1.68 -4.84
CA ASN A 154 -3.12 -2.58 -5.58
C ASN A 154 -3.27 -2.40 -7.11
N LEU A 155 -4.50 -2.22 -7.60
CA LEU A 155 -4.76 -1.92 -9.02
C LEU A 155 -4.20 -0.55 -9.43
N LEU A 156 -4.30 0.46 -8.56
CA LEU A 156 -3.69 1.76 -8.79
C LEU A 156 -2.16 1.66 -8.87
N THR A 157 -1.54 0.86 -7.99
CA THR A 157 -0.09 0.61 -8.00
C THR A 157 0.34 -0.13 -9.28
N LEU A 158 -0.42 -1.13 -9.72
CA LEU A 158 -0.17 -1.81 -10.99
C LEU A 158 -0.28 -0.85 -12.18
N SER A 159 -1.28 0.03 -12.18
CA SER A 159 -1.45 1.07 -13.21
C SER A 159 -0.24 2.01 -13.23
N ALA A 160 0.20 2.49 -12.06
CA ALA A 160 1.39 3.34 -11.94
C ALA A 160 2.67 2.65 -12.45
N LEU A 161 2.84 1.36 -12.12
CA LEU A 161 3.95 0.55 -12.57
C LEU A 161 3.97 0.42 -14.10
N ILE A 162 2.85 0.02 -14.69
CA ILE A 162 2.74 -0.15 -16.15
C ILE A 162 2.98 1.19 -16.87
N ASP A 163 2.29 2.25 -16.45
CA ASP A 163 2.40 3.59 -17.04
C ASP A 163 3.84 4.10 -16.99
N THR A 164 4.48 4.03 -15.81
CA THR A 164 5.87 4.48 -15.63
C THR A 164 6.84 3.75 -16.55
N PHE A 165 6.77 2.42 -16.62
CA PHE A 165 7.70 1.65 -17.44
C PHE A 165 7.45 1.83 -18.93
N ILE A 166 6.19 1.86 -19.37
CA ILE A 166 5.85 2.04 -20.78
C ILE A 166 6.26 3.43 -21.26
N VAL A 167 5.89 4.49 -20.53
CA VAL A 167 6.16 5.87 -20.94
C VAL A 167 7.67 6.18 -20.91
N THR A 168 8.40 5.67 -19.91
CA THR A 168 9.87 5.74 -19.92
C THR A 168 10.42 4.99 -21.12
N HIS A 169 9.98 3.76 -21.40
CA HIS A 169 10.48 3.01 -22.55
C HIS A 169 10.21 3.69 -23.90
N GLN A 170 9.02 4.26 -24.10
CA GLN A 170 8.61 4.95 -25.33
C GLN A 170 9.43 6.22 -25.63
N THR A 171 10.06 6.79 -24.60
CA THR A 171 10.89 8.00 -24.73
C THR A 171 12.38 7.70 -24.64
N ASN A 172 12.78 6.42 -24.66
CA ASN A 172 14.19 6.04 -24.65
C ASN A 172 14.88 6.46 -25.95
N HIS A 173 16.20 6.62 -25.89
CA HIS A 173 17.08 6.94 -27.03
C HIS A 173 16.79 8.25 -27.75
N GLN A 174 15.88 9.08 -27.24
CA GLN A 174 15.73 10.45 -27.72
C GLN A 174 17.01 11.24 -27.38
N THR A 175 17.46 12.09 -28.30
CA THR A 175 18.67 12.90 -28.15
C THR A 175 18.31 14.38 -28.19
N ILE A 176 19.18 15.23 -27.63
CA ILE A 176 19.04 16.69 -27.71
C ILE A 176 19.84 17.19 -28.91
N ASP A 177 19.16 17.85 -29.85
CA ASP A 177 19.79 18.56 -30.95
C ASP A 177 20.29 19.92 -30.44
N LEU A 178 21.62 20.10 -30.40
CA LEU A 178 22.25 21.32 -29.92
C LEU A 178 21.97 22.54 -30.82
N ALA A 179 21.76 22.34 -32.13
CA ALA A 179 21.40 23.44 -33.03
C ALA A 179 20.03 23.98 -32.66
N VAL A 180 19.05 23.10 -32.43
CA VAL A 180 17.71 23.48 -31.97
C VAL A 180 17.75 24.08 -30.56
N ALA A 181 18.52 23.48 -29.65
CA ALA A 181 18.66 24.00 -28.29
C ALA A 181 19.26 25.42 -28.26
N SER A 182 20.28 25.69 -29.09
CA SER A 182 20.92 27.01 -29.18
C SER A 182 20.00 28.10 -29.75
N GLN A 183 19.02 27.72 -30.57
CA GLN A 183 17.99 28.62 -31.12
C GLN A 183 16.83 28.86 -30.14
N ASN A 184 16.76 28.09 -29.06
CA ASN A 184 15.75 28.22 -28.01
C ASN A 184 16.44 28.44 -26.64
N PRO A 185 17.26 29.49 -26.48
CA PRO A 185 17.88 29.79 -25.20
C PRO A 185 16.82 30.26 -24.20
N ASP A 186 17.17 30.21 -22.91
CA ASP A 186 16.39 30.77 -21.81
C ASP A 186 15.79 32.15 -22.18
N PRO A 187 14.48 32.38 -21.97
CA PRO A 187 13.52 31.57 -21.20
C PRO A 187 12.79 30.47 -21.99
N LEU A 188 13.14 30.24 -23.26
CA LEU A 188 12.47 29.25 -24.08
C LEU A 188 12.88 27.82 -23.65
N MET A 189 11.92 26.90 -23.75
CA MET A 189 12.15 25.48 -23.45
C MET A 189 12.43 24.71 -24.72
N TYR A 190 13.21 23.63 -24.60
CA TYR A 190 13.48 22.74 -25.74
C TYR A 190 12.18 22.16 -26.30
N PRO A 191 11.85 22.41 -27.59
CA PRO A 191 10.51 22.17 -28.12
C PRO A 191 10.30 20.76 -28.69
N LEU A 192 11.37 19.99 -28.91
CA LEU A 192 11.24 18.70 -29.58
C LEU A 192 10.94 17.57 -28.59
N HIS A 193 10.10 16.64 -29.06
CA HIS A 193 9.68 15.42 -28.37
C HIS A 193 8.97 15.64 -27.03
N LYS A 194 8.44 14.54 -26.49
CA LYS A 194 7.90 14.46 -25.14
C LYS A 194 8.87 13.65 -24.31
N TRP A 195 9.12 14.10 -23.09
CA TRP A 195 10.20 13.54 -22.27
C TRP A 195 9.72 13.17 -20.88
N THR A 196 10.06 11.96 -20.44
CA THR A 196 10.09 11.69 -19.01
C THR A 196 11.26 12.43 -18.36
N PRO A 197 11.17 12.81 -17.06
CA PRO A 197 12.31 13.38 -16.35
C PRO A 197 13.57 12.51 -16.46
N GLU A 198 13.45 11.19 -16.31
CA GLU A 198 14.58 10.27 -16.41
C GLU A 198 15.29 10.38 -17.77
N ASN A 199 14.56 10.25 -18.88
CA ASN A 199 15.19 10.25 -20.20
C ASN A 199 15.67 11.64 -20.64
N TRP A 200 14.99 12.70 -20.20
CA TRP A 200 15.47 14.07 -20.43
C TRP A 200 16.86 14.28 -19.84
N PHE A 201 17.06 13.88 -18.58
CA PHE A 201 18.34 14.07 -17.92
C PHE A 201 19.42 13.09 -18.39
N ILE A 202 19.05 11.90 -18.86
CA ILE A 202 19.98 11.02 -19.58
C ILE A 202 20.49 11.73 -20.84
N ALA A 203 19.59 12.27 -21.67
CA ALA A 203 19.98 12.97 -22.89
C ALA A 203 20.83 14.21 -22.62
N ILE A 204 20.56 14.95 -21.52
CA ILE A 204 21.43 16.06 -21.09
C ILE A 204 22.84 15.54 -20.77
N LEU A 205 22.96 14.49 -19.97
CA LEU A 205 24.28 13.98 -19.59
C LEU A 205 25.08 13.42 -20.77
N ASP A 206 24.40 12.79 -21.73
CA ASP A 206 25.06 12.10 -22.84
C ASP A 206 25.40 13.03 -24.00
N HIS A 207 24.56 14.04 -24.27
CA HIS A 207 24.66 14.85 -25.50
C HIS A 207 24.90 16.34 -25.26
N VAL A 208 24.70 16.84 -24.04
CA VAL A 208 24.84 18.27 -23.76
C VAL A 208 26.19 18.55 -23.06
N PRO A 209 27.07 19.36 -23.68
CA PRO A 209 28.34 19.75 -23.08
C PRO A 209 28.12 20.83 -22.01
N LEU A 210 27.67 20.40 -20.83
CA LEU A 210 27.49 21.27 -19.66
C LEU A 210 28.80 21.96 -19.28
N VAL A 211 28.74 23.27 -19.01
CA VAL A 211 29.90 24.08 -18.59
C VAL A 211 30.37 23.68 -17.18
N HIS A 212 29.44 23.34 -16.28
CA HIS A 212 29.74 23.09 -14.88
C HIS A 212 29.65 21.61 -14.51
N ASP A 213 30.75 21.03 -14.00
CA ASP A 213 30.78 19.65 -13.51
C ASP A 213 29.83 19.41 -12.33
N SER A 214 29.56 20.45 -11.53
CA SER A 214 28.61 20.39 -10.42
C SER A 214 27.19 20.08 -10.90
N ASP A 215 26.80 20.58 -12.07
CA ASP A 215 25.50 20.27 -12.68
C ASP A 215 25.46 18.82 -13.17
N ARG A 216 26.52 18.35 -13.82
CA ARG A 216 26.65 16.94 -14.24
C ARG A 216 26.55 16.00 -13.04
N ALA A 217 27.27 16.30 -11.96
CA ALA A 217 27.24 15.51 -10.73
C ALA A 217 25.83 15.51 -10.09
N LYS A 218 25.18 16.68 -10.02
CA LYS A 218 23.84 16.80 -9.46
C LYS A 218 22.80 16.05 -10.28
N ILE A 219 22.81 16.19 -11.61
CA ILE A 219 21.91 15.46 -12.50
C ILE A 219 22.14 13.95 -12.37
N THR A 220 23.40 13.51 -12.31
CA THR A 220 23.74 12.08 -12.11
C THR A 220 23.17 11.53 -10.80
N GLN A 221 23.24 12.31 -9.72
CA GLN A 221 22.65 11.92 -8.43
C GLN A 221 21.13 11.79 -8.55
N GLU A 222 20.45 12.77 -9.12
CA GLU A 222 18.99 12.79 -9.24
C GLU A 222 18.47 11.72 -10.19
N LEU A 223 19.22 11.36 -11.24
CA LEU A 223 18.91 10.23 -12.10
C LEU A 223 18.92 8.89 -11.34
N ARG A 224 19.80 8.72 -10.35
CA ARG A 224 19.78 7.52 -9.49
C ARG A 224 18.49 7.48 -8.67
N ILE A 225 18.03 8.63 -8.17
CA ILE A 225 16.75 8.73 -7.45
C ILE A 225 15.56 8.46 -8.39
N MET A 226 15.60 8.99 -9.62
CA MET A 226 14.56 8.76 -10.64
C MET A 226 14.43 7.27 -11.00
N ARG A 227 15.56 6.61 -11.22
CA ARG A 227 15.60 5.15 -11.40
C ARG A 227 15.13 4.43 -10.14
N GLY A 228 15.54 4.92 -8.97
CA GLY A 228 15.17 4.38 -7.66
C GLY A 228 13.66 4.24 -7.50
N TRP A 229 12.90 5.32 -7.66
CA TRP A 229 11.43 5.25 -7.53
C TRP A 229 10.78 4.40 -8.62
N ARG A 230 11.24 4.51 -9.88
CA ARG A 230 10.73 3.65 -10.96
C ARG A 230 10.87 2.16 -10.61
N TRP A 231 12.02 1.74 -10.07
CA TRP A 231 12.24 0.34 -9.70
C TRP A 231 11.58 -0.04 -8.37
N ASN A 232 11.41 0.91 -7.44
CA ASN A 232 10.74 0.69 -6.16
C ASN A 232 9.22 0.48 -6.29
N LEU A 233 8.60 0.88 -7.41
CA LEU A 233 7.23 0.47 -7.75
C LEU A 233 7.04 -1.06 -7.81
N ILE A 234 8.07 -1.85 -8.12
CA ILE A 234 7.97 -3.32 -8.16
C ILE A 234 7.77 -3.90 -6.77
N PRO A 235 8.65 -3.68 -5.76
CA PRO A 235 8.41 -4.16 -4.41
C PRO A 235 7.13 -3.59 -3.81
N LEU A 236 6.79 -2.32 -4.08
CA LEU A 236 5.51 -1.73 -3.65
C LEU A 236 4.31 -2.54 -4.14
N PHE A 237 4.29 -2.88 -5.43
CA PHE A 237 3.24 -3.70 -6.02
C PHE A 237 3.20 -5.11 -5.43
N LEU A 238 4.35 -5.77 -5.29
CA LEU A 238 4.39 -7.14 -4.75
C LEU A 238 3.91 -7.20 -3.30
N LEU A 239 4.35 -6.27 -2.45
CA LEU A 239 3.89 -6.15 -1.07
C LEU A 239 2.40 -5.82 -1.00
N GLY A 240 1.92 -4.92 -1.88
CA GLY A 240 0.51 -4.58 -2.03
C GLY A 240 -0.35 -5.80 -2.40
N LEU A 241 0.11 -6.59 -3.37
CA LEU A 241 -0.56 -7.80 -3.83
C LEU A 241 -0.62 -8.87 -2.73
N LEU A 242 0.49 -9.12 -2.04
CA LEU A 242 0.53 -10.06 -0.92
C LEU A 242 -0.40 -9.61 0.21
N THR A 243 -0.43 -8.32 0.52
CA THR A 243 -1.33 -7.74 1.52
C THR A 243 -2.79 -7.92 1.11
N ALA A 244 -3.13 -7.65 -0.16
CA ALA A 244 -4.47 -7.84 -0.70
C ALA A 244 -4.91 -9.32 -0.62
N CYS A 245 -4.04 -10.26 -1.01
CA CYS A 245 -4.31 -11.69 -0.90
C CYS A 245 -4.55 -12.12 0.56
N ALA A 246 -3.71 -11.68 1.50
CA ALA A 246 -3.87 -11.99 2.92
C ALA A 246 -5.16 -11.38 3.50
N ALA A 247 -5.52 -10.16 3.08
CA ALA A 247 -6.75 -9.49 3.49
C ALA A 247 -8.01 -10.24 3.00
N VAL A 248 -8.02 -10.67 1.74
CA VAL A 248 -9.10 -11.50 1.17
C VAL A 248 -9.18 -12.86 1.87
N ALA A 249 -8.04 -13.51 2.12
CA ALA A 249 -7.99 -14.79 2.81
C ALA A 249 -8.58 -14.69 4.23
N GLU A 250 -8.23 -13.64 5.00
CA GLU A 250 -8.80 -13.40 6.32
C GLU A 250 -10.30 -13.11 6.24
N TRP A 251 -10.74 -12.29 5.27
CA TRP A 251 -12.15 -12.01 5.06
C TRP A 251 -12.97 -13.28 4.77
N LEU A 252 -12.45 -14.16 3.91
CA LEU A 252 -13.07 -15.45 3.62
C LEU A 252 -13.09 -16.37 4.85
N ALA A 253 -12.02 -16.39 5.65
CA ALA A 253 -11.95 -17.17 6.88
C ALA A 253 -13.03 -16.71 7.89
N LEU A 254 -13.18 -15.39 8.09
CA LEU A 254 -14.24 -14.83 8.96
C LEU A 254 -15.64 -15.18 8.45
N ARG A 255 -15.85 -15.16 7.13
CA ARG A 255 -17.13 -15.52 6.51
C ARG A 255 -17.44 -17.02 6.68
N ARG A 256 -16.44 -17.89 6.55
CA ARG A 256 -16.58 -19.35 6.76
C ARG A 256 -16.94 -19.67 8.21
N ARG A 257 -16.25 -19.06 9.19
CA ARG A 257 -16.54 -19.25 10.63
C ARG A 257 -17.98 -18.90 10.98
N ARG A 258 -18.50 -17.79 10.46
CA ARG A 258 -19.91 -17.38 10.68
C ARG A 258 -20.89 -18.43 10.17
N ARG A 259 -20.66 -18.99 8.97
CA ARG A 259 -21.55 -19.99 8.36
C ARG A 259 -21.58 -21.29 9.14
N GLN A 260 -20.42 -21.75 9.61
CA GLN A 260 -20.34 -23.00 10.39
C GLN A 260 -21.16 -22.90 11.69
N GLN A 261 -21.16 -21.75 12.37
CA GLN A 261 -21.93 -21.57 13.59
C GLN A 261 -23.43 -21.40 13.36
N THR A 262 -23.85 -20.77 12.26
CA THR A 262 -25.30 -20.71 11.93
C THR A 262 -25.84 -22.11 11.65
N SER A 263 -25.10 -22.94 10.89
CA SER A 263 -25.53 -24.30 10.59
C SER A 263 -25.59 -25.21 11.83
N SER A 264 -24.70 -25.03 12.81
CA SER A 264 -24.77 -25.80 14.06
C SER A 264 -26.00 -25.43 14.89
N LEU A 265 -26.32 -24.12 15.00
CA LEU A 265 -27.50 -23.65 15.73
C LEU A 265 -28.81 -24.15 15.12
N ASP A 266 -28.93 -24.10 13.79
CA ASP A 266 -30.13 -24.59 13.09
C ASP A 266 -30.34 -26.10 13.30
N HIS A 267 -29.24 -26.87 13.29
CA HIS A 267 -29.29 -28.32 13.51
C HIS A 267 -29.66 -28.68 14.95
N ASP A 268 -29.19 -27.94 15.94
CA ASP A 268 -29.53 -28.16 17.35
C ASP A 268 -31.02 -27.82 17.63
N LEU A 269 -31.52 -26.71 17.07
CA LEU A 269 -32.94 -26.34 17.15
C LEU A 269 -33.85 -27.37 16.47
N ALA A 270 -33.43 -27.94 15.34
CA ALA A 270 -34.19 -28.97 14.64
C ALA A 270 -34.30 -30.28 15.46
N LYS A 271 -33.26 -30.65 16.22
CA LYS A 271 -33.31 -31.81 17.12
C LYS A 271 -34.27 -31.59 18.28
N GLU A 272 -34.24 -30.42 18.92
CA GLU A 272 -35.14 -30.12 20.04
C GLU A 272 -36.62 -30.11 19.63
N GLY A 273 -36.94 -29.58 18.44
CA GLY A 273 -38.31 -29.57 17.92
C GLY A 273 -38.87 -30.96 17.57
N SER A 274 -38.02 -31.98 17.43
CA SER A 274 -38.43 -33.37 17.11
C SER A 274 -38.65 -34.24 18.36
N ALA A 275 -38.35 -33.73 19.56
CA ALA A 275 -38.44 -34.47 20.82
C ALA A 275 -39.78 -34.26 21.57
N PHE A 276 -40.73 -33.55 20.96
CA PHE A 276 -42.08 -33.27 21.47
C PHE A 276 -43.14 -33.76 20.48
#